data_AF-A0A4U7ENM3-F1
#
_entry.id   AF-A0A4U7ENM3-F1
#
_cell.length_a   1.000
_cell.length_b   1.000
_cell.length_c   1.000
_cell.angle_alpha   90.00
_cell.angle_beta   90.00
_cell.angle_gamma   90.00
#
_symmetry.space_group_name_H-M   'P 1'
#
loop_
_entity.id
_entity.type
_entity.pdbx_description
1 polymer ?
#
loop_
_entity_poly.entity_id
_entity_poly.type
_entity_poly.pdbx_seq_one_letter_code
_entity_poly.pdbx_strand_id
1 'polypeptide(L)' 'MSHVPITPDLTRTSDFLFEVGSLMMTVFGVLFGGSIAALTLAFVAGYTTVFGIIMAVIFGLLALLGIGLLYYSLLFDQ' A
#
# COMPACT_ATOMS: atom_id res chain seq x y z
N MET A 1 17.87 29.57 29.77
CA MET A 1 16.92 29.17 28.72
C MET A 1 17.19 27.70 28.43
N SER A 2 16.36 26.77 28.94
CA SER A 2 16.59 25.35 28.70
C SER A 2 16.18 25.02 27.28
N HIS A 3 17.14 24.61 26.46
CA HIS A 3 16.86 23.95 25.19
C HIS A 3 16.18 22.62 25.51
N VAL A 4 14.85 22.60 25.43
CA VAL A 4 14.12 21.33 25.35
C VAL A 4 14.53 20.73 24.02
N PRO A 5 15.22 19.57 24.00
CA PRO A 5 15.44 18.88 22.74
C PRO A 5 14.05 18.46 22.25
N ILE A 6 13.61 19.03 21.13
CA ILE A 6 12.45 18.53 20.39
C ILE A 6 12.93 17.24 19.73
N THR A 7 13.03 16.16 20.50
CA THR A 7 13.17 14.83 19.94
C THR A 7 11.83 14.50 19.29
N PRO A 8 11.77 14.29 17.96
CA PRO A 8 10.53 13.90 17.30
C PRO A 8 9.99 12.63 17.95
N ASP A 9 8.70 12.63 18.28
CA ASP A 9 7.98 11.48 18.83
C ASP A 9 7.80 10.43 17.73
N LEU A 10 8.76 9.50 17.67
CA LEU A 10 8.83 8.46 16.65
C LEU A 10 7.71 7.41 16.82
N THR A 11 7.20 7.22 18.04
CA THR A 11 6.15 6.24 18.36
C THR A 11 4.80 6.65 17.77
N ARG A 12 4.44 7.93 17.84
CA ARG A 12 3.26 8.43 17.12
C ARG A 12 3.37 8.30 15.60
N THR A 13 4.59 8.40 15.09
CA THR A 13 4.85 8.31 13.67
C THR A 13 4.76 6.86 13.19
N SER A 14 5.27 5.89 13.96
CA SER A 14 5.16 4.46 13.62
C SER A 14 3.71 3.98 13.62
N ASP A 15 2.90 4.34 14.62
CA ASP A 15 1.47 3.98 14.69
C ASP A 15 0.69 4.48 13.47
N PHE A 16 0.90 5.74 13.08
CA PHE A 16 0.26 6.33 11.91
C PHE A 16 0.68 5.63 10.60
N LEU A 17 1.98 5.36 10.44
CA LEU A 17 2.49 4.65 9.26
C LEU A 17 1.92 3.22 9.18
N PHE A 18 1.76 2.56 10.32
CA PHE A 18 1.15 1.23 10.39
C PHE A 18 -0.33 1.27 9.99
N GLU A 19 -1.11 2.20 10.54
CA GLU A 19 -2.53 2.34 10.23
C GLU A 19 -2.74 2.61 8.73
N VAL A 20 -2.04 3.61 8.18
CA VAL A 20 -2.13 3.96 6.76
C VAL A 20 -1.63 2.81 5.88
N GLY A 21 -0.50 2.21 6.22
CA GLY A 21 0.08 1.09 5.48
C GLY A 21 -0.86 -0.13 5.43
N SER A 22 -1.51 -0.46 6.55
CA SER A 22 -2.47 -1.56 6.65
C SER A 22 -3.74 -1.31 5.83
N LEU A 23 -4.24 -0.07 5.84
CA LEU A 23 -5.41 0.32 5.07
C LEU A 23 -5.12 0.30 3.58
N MET A 24 -3.98 0.85 3.17
CA MET A 24 -3.52 0.80 1.77
C MET A 24 -3.34 -0.63 1.29
N MET A 25 -2.71 -1.49 2.10
CA MET A 25 -2.55 -2.90 1.76
C MET A 25 -3.86 -3.64 1.61
N THR A 26 -4.80 -3.40 2.51
CA THR A 26 -6.09 -4.10 2.47
C THR A 26 -6.92 -3.65 1.28
N VAL A 27 -7.08 -2.34 1.09
CA VAL A 27 -7.92 -1.80 0.00
C VAL A 27 -7.28 -2.06 -1.36
N PHE A 28 -6.04 -1.63 -1.56
CA PHE A 28 -5.39 -1.76 -2.87
C PHE A 28 -4.91 -3.19 -3.15
N GLY A 29 -4.59 -3.98 -2.14
CA GLY A 29 -4.31 -5.41 -2.32
C GLY A 29 -5.53 -6.19 -2.81
N VAL A 30 -6.71 -5.93 -2.25
CA VAL A 30 -7.97 -6.53 -2.74
C VAL A 30 -8.30 -6.06 -4.15
N LEU A 31 -8.19 -4.76 -4.43
CA LEU A 31 -8.43 -4.23 -5.78
C LEU A 31 -7.43 -4.76 -6.81
N PHE A 32 -6.17 -4.95 -6.42
CA PHE A 32 -5.14 -5.57 -7.24
C PHE A 32 -5.48 -7.04 -7.55
N GLY A 33 -5.79 -7.83 -6.53
CA GLY A 33 -6.19 -9.24 -6.69
C GLY A 33 -7.45 -9.38 -7.56
N GLY A 34 -8.45 -8.53 -7.34
CA GLY A 34 -9.67 -8.47 -8.16
C GLY A 34 -9.37 -8.08 -9.61
N SER A 35 -8.43 -7.16 -9.84
CA SER A 35 -8.01 -6.75 -11.19
C SER A 35 -7.28 -7.87 -11.92
N ILE A 36 -6.44 -8.65 -11.23
CA ILE A 36 -5.82 -9.85 -11.81
C ILE A 36 -6.89 -10.87 -12.20
N ALA A 37 -7.84 -11.16 -11.30
CA ALA A 37 -8.92 -12.10 -11.59
C ALA A 37 -9.77 -11.66 -12.80
N ALA A 38 -10.13 -10.37 -12.85
CA ALA A 38 -10.86 -9.80 -13.97
C ALA A 38 -10.06 -9.85 -15.29
N LEU A 39 -8.75 -9.60 -15.24
CA LEU A 39 -7.87 -9.74 -16.40
C LEU A 39 -7.79 -11.17 -16.91
N THR A 40 -7.69 -12.15 -16.01
CA THR A 40 -7.69 -13.57 -16.38
C THR A 40 -8.98 -13.93 -17.12
N LEU A 41 -10.14 -13.49 -16.61
CA LEU A 41 -11.43 -13.73 -17.26
C LEU A 41 -11.54 -13.02 -18.62
N ALA A 42 -11.12 -11.76 -18.69
CA ALA A 42 -11.15 -10.97 -19.93
C ALA A 42 -10.26 -11.58 -21.02
N PHE A 43 -9.09 -12.08 -20.65
CA PHE A 43 -8.17 -12.76 -21.57
C PHE A 43 -8.78 -14.05 -22.12
N VAL A 44 -9.38 -14.88 -21.27
CA VAL A 44 -10.08 -16.12 -21.68
C VAL A 44 -11.26 -15.82 -22.60
N ALA A 45 -11.98 -14.73 -22.35
CA ALA A 45 -13.11 -14.30 -23.16
C ALA A 45 -12.73 -13.55 -24.45
N GLY A 46 -11.43 -13.30 -24.70
CA GLY A 46 -10.94 -12.62 -25.90
C GLY A 46 -11.21 -11.11 -25.95
N TYR A 47 -11.46 -10.48 -24.80
CA TYR A 47 -11.65 -9.03 -24.71
C TYR A 47 -10.32 -8.26 -24.62
N THR A 48 -10.35 -6.97 -24.95
CA THR A 48 -9.19 -6.08 -24.76
C THR A 48 -8.88 -5.92 -23.27
N THR A 49 -7.61 -6.14 -22.91
CA THR A 49 -7.15 -6.16 -21.51
C THR A 49 -6.38 -4.90 -21.10
N VAL A 50 -6.16 -3.96 -22.02
CA VAL A 50 -5.28 -2.79 -21.79
C VAL A 50 -5.69 -1.98 -20.56
N PHE A 51 -6.98 -1.67 -20.42
CA PHE A 51 -7.49 -0.92 -19.27
C PHE A 51 -7.32 -1.69 -17.95
N GLY A 52 -7.57 -3.00 -17.96
CA GLY A 52 -7.39 -3.85 -16.78
C GLY A 52 -5.92 -3.92 -16.35
N ILE A 53 -4.98 -3.97 -17.31
CA ILE A 53 -3.54 -3.99 -17.03
C ILE A 53 -3.12 -2.69 -16.35
N ILE A 54 -3.56 -1.53 -16.86
CA ILE A 54 -3.25 -0.23 -16.27
C ILE A 54 -3.77 -0.16 -14.82
N MET A 55 -5.01 -0.59 -14.58
CA MET A 55 -5.60 -0.58 -13.24
C MET A 55 -4.89 -1.55 -12.29
N ALA A 56 -4.55 -2.75 -12.75
CA ALA A 56 -3.76 -3.71 -11.97
C ALA A 56 -2.39 -3.13 -11.59
N VAL A 57 -1.70 -2.45 -12.51
CA VAL A 57 -0.42 -1.80 -12.20
C VAL A 57 -0.59 -0.71 -11.16
N ILE A 58 -1.60 0.17 -11.29
CA ILE A 58 -1.84 1.25 -10.34
C ILE A 58 -2.14 0.69 -8.94
N PHE A 59 -3.06 -0.28 -8.82
CA PHE A 59 -3.38 -0.86 -7.52
C PHE A 59 -2.22 -1.66 -6.94
N GLY A 60 -1.44 -2.35 -7.78
CA GLY A 60 -0.24 -3.05 -7.35
C GLY A 60 0.82 -2.10 -6.78
N LEU A 61 1.05 -0.95 -7.41
CA LEU A 61 1.98 0.07 -6.91
C LEU A 61 1.49 0.69 -5.59
N LEU A 62 0.20 0.96 -5.45
CA LEU A 62 -0.38 1.48 -4.21
C LEU A 62 -0.34 0.46 -3.07
N ALA A 63 -0.56 -0.82 -3.37
CA ALA A 63 -0.37 -1.90 -2.40
C ALA A 63 1.11 -2.00 -1.98
N LEU A 64 2.05 -1.99 -2.93
CA LEU A 64 3.49 -1.97 -2.65
C LEU A 64 3.91 -0.79 -1.76
N LEU A 65 3.33 0.39 -1.98
CA LEU A 65 3.54 1.54 -1.11
C LEU A 65 3.04 1.25 0.32
N GLY A 66 1.87 0.62 0.47
CA GLY A 66 1.38 0.13 1.75
C GLY A 66 2.34 -0.84 2.45
N ILE A 67 2.94 -1.79 1.71
CA ILE A 67 3.99 -2.68 2.25
C ILE A 67 5.19 -1.86 2.74
N GLY A 68 5.62 -0.86 1.95
CA GLY A 68 6.71 0.02 2.32
C GLY A 68 6.44 0.76 3.63
N LEU A 69 5.25 1.34 3.78
CA LEU A 69 4.83 2.03 5.01
C LEU A 69 4.83 1.09 6.22
N LEU A 70 4.29 -0.12 6.07
CA LEU A 70 4.31 -1.16 7.12
C LEU A 70 5.74 -1.60 7.49
N TYR A 71 6.64 -1.71 6.50
CA TYR A 71 8.03 -2.04 6.75
C TYR A 71 8.74 -0.93 7.55
N TYR A 72 8.52 0.33 7.18
CA TYR A 72 9.08 1.47 7.91
C TYR A 72 8.50 1.58 9.32
N SER A 73 7.20 1.35 9.52
CA SER A 73 6.61 1.41 10.87
C SER A 73 7.26 0.41 11.82
N LEU A 74 7.55 -0.81 11.34
CA LEU A 74 8.24 -1.84 12.13
C LEU A 74 9.69 -1.50 12.42
N LEU A 75 10.37 -0.78 11.52
CA LEU A 75 11.75 -0.35 11.71
C LEU A 75 11.88 0.71 12.81
N PHE A 76 10.89 1.59 12.93
CA PHE A 76 10.85 2.63 13.98
C PHE A 76 10.36 2.12 15.34
N ASP A 77 9.81 0.90 15.39
CA ASP A 77 9.34 0.24 16.61
C ASP A 77 10.45 -0.56 17.33
N GLN A 78 11.60 -0.76 16.67
CA GLN A 78 12.80 -1.41 17.23
C GLN A 78 13.76 -0.39 17.87
#